data_AF-A0A7X6NBP7-F1
#
_entry.id   AF-A0A7X6NBP7-F1
#
_cell.length_a   1.000
_cell.length_b   1.000
_cell.length_c   1.000
_cell.angle_alpha   90.00
_cell.angle_beta   90.00
_cell.angle_gamma   90.00
#
_symmetry.space_group_name_H-M   'P 1'
#
loop_
_entity.id
_entity.type
_entity.pdbx_description
1 polymer ?
#
loop_
_entity_poly.entity_id
_entity_poly.type
_entity_poly.pdbx_seq_one_letter_code
_entity_poly.pdbx_strand_id
1 'polypeptide(L)'
;MQKSKYLNLASLFTQIDNDIMKLKGKNYARDDMTILDLNNFNDLICIDKNGFEGCKNLKTVFLPLKIERILDYAFNKCGITNLNFNNITNLFKIGESAFANNKFKRLDLSNCTKLKTIEDNVFFNNEIIILKLPYSILKIGDSAFEENKIEELDLSNCINLKLIGDRVFLNNEIKKLKLPESILKIGDSAFKDNKIEELDLSNCINLKLIGDSVFLNNEIKKLKLPVSIHKIGDFAFEENKIEELDLSNYTNLKLIDENAFIKNPLQKIKILGGINVIYDSYFSNDLWNKFVDFYNINGKKAGDYKLINNQWQIV
;
A
#
# COMPACT_ATOMS: atom_id res chain seq x y z
N MET A 1 -45.53 12.38 -1.40
CA MET A 1 -44.99 12.12 -2.75
C MET A 1 -43.53 11.70 -2.65
N GLN A 2 -43.25 10.39 -2.74
CA GLN A 2 -41.88 9.88 -2.89
C GLN A 2 -41.37 10.32 -4.27
N LYS A 3 -40.53 11.37 -4.31
CA LYS A 3 -39.74 11.66 -5.51
C LYS A 3 -38.80 10.47 -5.74
N SER A 4 -38.79 9.95 -6.96
CA SER A 4 -38.24 8.64 -7.30
C SER A 4 -36.75 8.53 -6.91
N LYS A 5 -36.43 7.53 -6.08
CA LYS A 5 -35.06 7.10 -5.71
C LYS A 5 -34.24 6.51 -6.87
N TYR A 6 -34.76 6.57 -8.09
CA TYR A 6 -34.18 5.95 -9.28
C TYR A 6 -33.89 7.02 -10.32
N LEU A 7 -32.61 7.09 -10.70
CA LEU A 7 -32.17 7.83 -11.87
C LEU A 7 -32.76 7.15 -13.10
N ASN A 8 -33.41 7.90 -14.00
CA ASN A 8 -33.72 7.37 -15.32
C ASN A 8 -32.42 7.26 -16.12
N LEU A 9 -31.74 6.15 -15.93
CA LEU A 9 -30.43 5.86 -16.48
C LEU A 9 -30.45 5.92 -18.02
N ALA A 10 -31.56 5.59 -18.68
CA ALA A 10 -31.69 5.66 -20.14
C ALA A 10 -31.39 7.05 -20.73
N SER A 11 -31.66 8.13 -19.98
CA SER A 11 -31.35 9.51 -20.40
C SER A 11 -29.86 9.86 -20.32
N LEU A 12 -29.07 9.04 -19.64
CA LEU A 12 -27.65 9.22 -19.39
C LEU A 12 -26.77 8.42 -20.33
N PHE A 13 -27.28 7.78 -21.39
CA PHE A 13 -26.44 7.03 -22.32
C PHE A 13 -26.41 7.63 -23.71
N THR A 14 -25.29 7.44 -24.39
CA THR A 14 -25.10 7.64 -25.83
C THR A 14 -24.63 6.34 -26.45
N GLN A 15 -25.33 5.88 -27.47
CA GLN A 15 -24.94 4.73 -28.30
C GLN A 15 -23.79 5.17 -29.22
N ILE A 16 -22.74 4.34 -29.32
CA ILE A 16 -21.53 4.69 -30.09
C ILE A 16 -21.41 3.86 -31.37
N ASP A 17 -21.83 2.59 -31.34
CA ASP A 17 -21.96 1.68 -32.48
C ASP A 17 -22.97 0.58 -32.13
N ASN A 18 -23.52 -0.14 -33.11
CA ASN A 18 -24.50 -1.23 -33.01
C ASN A 18 -24.31 -2.03 -31.69
N ASP A 19 -25.10 -1.69 -30.66
CA ASP A 19 -25.12 -2.23 -29.30
C ASP A 19 -24.21 -1.64 -28.21
N ILE A 20 -23.11 -0.91 -28.47
CA ILE A 20 -22.21 -0.41 -27.40
C ILE A 20 -22.70 0.93 -26.79
N MET A 21 -22.84 0.98 -25.46
CA MET A 21 -23.26 2.17 -24.71
C MET A 21 -22.12 2.81 -23.89
N LYS A 22 -22.10 4.15 -23.83
CA LYS A 22 -21.35 4.94 -22.82
C LYS A 22 -22.28 5.93 -22.14
N LEU A 23 -21.87 6.47 -20.98
CA LEU A 23 -22.61 7.55 -20.37
C LEU A 23 -22.49 8.84 -21.23
N LYS A 24 -23.56 9.63 -21.31
CA LYS A 24 -23.70 10.84 -22.12
C LYS A 24 -23.37 12.06 -21.27
N GLY A 25 -22.25 12.73 -21.52
CA GLY A 25 -21.86 13.94 -20.78
C GLY A 25 -20.74 13.69 -19.75
N LYS A 26 -20.60 14.59 -18.76
CA LYS A 26 -19.68 14.46 -17.63
C LYS A 26 -20.42 14.90 -16.37
N ASN A 27 -20.08 14.33 -15.21
CA ASN A 27 -20.62 14.71 -13.90
C ASN A 27 -22.15 14.53 -13.75
N TYR A 28 -22.55 13.28 -13.49
CA TYR A 28 -23.91 12.83 -13.17
C TYR A 28 -24.25 12.97 -11.68
N ALA A 29 -23.50 13.80 -10.95
CA ALA A 29 -23.64 13.92 -9.52
C ALA A 29 -25.05 14.34 -9.11
N ARG A 30 -25.64 13.60 -8.18
CA ARG A 30 -26.92 13.95 -7.57
C ARG A 30 -26.89 13.64 -6.09
N ASP A 31 -27.18 14.66 -5.29
CA ASP A 31 -27.18 14.54 -3.83
C ASP A 31 -28.28 13.61 -3.31
N ASP A 32 -29.34 13.34 -4.07
CA ASP A 32 -30.44 12.46 -3.65
C ASP A 32 -30.24 10.98 -4.03
N MET A 33 -29.23 10.67 -4.84
CA MET A 33 -28.99 9.31 -5.32
C MET A 33 -28.36 8.44 -4.23
N THR A 34 -29.02 7.33 -3.91
CA THR A 34 -28.57 6.37 -2.88
C THR A 34 -28.17 5.01 -3.44
N ILE A 35 -28.69 4.66 -4.62
CA ILE A 35 -28.43 3.42 -5.36
C ILE A 35 -28.21 3.78 -6.82
N LEU A 36 -27.18 3.19 -7.41
CA LEU A 36 -26.91 3.22 -8.85
C LEU A 36 -26.92 1.78 -9.37
N ASP A 37 -27.95 1.40 -10.13
CA ASP A 37 -28.07 0.05 -10.68
C ASP A 37 -27.79 0.05 -12.18
N LEU A 38 -26.59 -0.38 -12.58
CA LEU A 38 -26.18 -0.49 -13.98
C LEU A 38 -26.24 -1.93 -14.52
N ASN A 39 -26.78 -2.90 -13.75
CA ASN A 39 -26.72 -4.32 -14.12
C ASN A 39 -27.36 -4.63 -15.48
N ASN A 40 -28.43 -3.92 -15.84
CA ASN A 40 -29.17 -4.16 -17.08
C ASN A 40 -28.53 -3.52 -18.32
N PHE A 41 -27.45 -2.76 -18.16
CA PHE A 41 -26.73 -2.13 -19.27
C PHE A 41 -25.59 -3.04 -19.73
N ASN A 42 -25.94 -4.20 -20.29
CA ASN A 42 -25.00 -5.27 -20.63
C ASN A 42 -23.90 -4.87 -21.63
N ASP A 43 -24.10 -3.76 -22.36
CA ASP A 43 -23.13 -3.25 -23.33
C ASP A 43 -22.40 -1.98 -22.87
N LEU A 44 -22.60 -1.59 -21.60
CA LEU A 44 -21.82 -0.54 -20.97
C LEU A 44 -20.45 -1.07 -20.57
N ILE A 45 -19.42 -0.59 -21.28
CA ILE A 45 -18.03 -1.00 -21.09
C ILE A 45 -17.19 0.00 -20.30
N CYS A 46 -17.69 1.23 -20.10
CA CYS A 46 -16.91 2.31 -19.51
C CYS A 46 -17.76 3.24 -18.63
N ILE A 47 -17.25 3.58 -17.45
CA ILE A 47 -17.77 4.66 -16.61
C ILE A 47 -16.82 5.85 -16.71
N ASP A 48 -17.36 6.99 -17.15
CA ASP A 48 -16.56 8.16 -17.53
C ASP A 48 -15.92 8.90 -16.35
N LYS A 49 -14.90 9.68 -16.69
CA LYS A 49 -14.16 10.52 -15.73
C LYS A 49 -15.12 11.46 -15.01
N ASN A 50 -15.00 11.53 -13.69
CA ASN A 50 -15.88 12.30 -12.79
C ASN A 50 -17.36 11.92 -12.91
N GLY A 51 -17.70 10.74 -13.43
CA GLY A 51 -19.08 10.35 -13.75
C GLY A 51 -20.04 10.53 -12.59
N PHE A 52 -19.68 10.09 -11.40
CA PHE A 52 -20.51 10.19 -10.18
C PHE A 52 -19.78 10.90 -9.04
N GLU A 53 -18.70 11.62 -9.34
CA GLU A 53 -17.91 12.31 -8.32
C GLU A 53 -18.80 13.17 -7.40
N GLY A 54 -18.62 13.02 -6.09
CA GLY A 54 -19.34 13.83 -5.11
C GLY A 54 -20.79 13.42 -4.87
N CYS A 55 -21.27 12.28 -5.38
CA CYS A 55 -22.59 11.72 -5.01
C CYS A 55 -22.61 11.25 -3.56
N LYS A 56 -22.44 12.12 -2.55
CA LYS A 56 -22.14 11.78 -1.14
C LYS A 56 -23.13 10.81 -0.47
N ASN A 57 -24.33 10.67 -1.01
CA ASN A 57 -25.37 9.78 -0.50
C ASN A 57 -25.44 8.42 -1.22
N LEU A 58 -24.62 8.20 -2.26
CA LEU A 58 -24.58 6.97 -3.05
C LEU A 58 -23.91 5.85 -2.26
N LYS A 59 -24.72 4.92 -1.75
CA LYS A 59 -24.25 3.82 -0.90
C LYS A 59 -24.01 2.54 -1.65
N THR A 60 -24.84 2.25 -2.66
CA THR A 60 -24.82 0.97 -3.40
C THR A 60 -24.66 1.21 -4.88
N VAL A 61 -23.74 0.48 -5.50
CA VAL A 61 -23.52 0.49 -6.96
C VAL A 61 -23.53 -0.94 -7.47
N PHE A 62 -24.31 -1.19 -8.50
CA PHE A 62 -24.27 -2.42 -9.26
C PHE A 62 -23.66 -2.16 -10.64
N LEU A 63 -22.62 -2.92 -11.00
CA LEU A 63 -21.88 -2.77 -12.25
C LEU A 63 -22.34 -3.82 -13.29
N PRO A 64 -22.35 -3.49 -14.59
CA PRO A 64 -22.64 -4.47 -15.63
C PRO A 64 -21.47 -5.43 -15.84
N LEU A 65 -21.76 -6.67 -16.25
CA LEU A 65 -20.76 -7.74 -16.38
C LEU A 65 -19.66 -7.46 -17.42
N LYS A 66 -19.98 -6.71 -18.48
CA LYS A 66 -19.02 -6.33 -19.54
C LYS A 66 -18.21 -5.08 -19.20
N ILE A 67 -18.30 -4.52 -17.99
CA ILE A 67 -17.52 -3.33 -17.64
C ILE A 67 -16.01 -3.61 -17.80
N GLU A 68 -15.33 -2.76 -18.55
CA GLU A 68 -13.91 -2.88 -18.85
C GLU A 68 -13.09 -1.79 -18.16
N ARG A 69 -13.69 -0.61 -17.98
CA ARG A 69 -13.00 0.60 -17.52
C ARG A 69 -13.86 1.42 -16.58
N ILE A 70 -13.26 1.86 -15.48
CA ILE A 70 -13.80 2.91 -14.61
C ILE A 70 -12.74 4.01 -14.60
N LEU A 71 -13.07 5.21 -15.10
CA LEU A 71 -12.07 6.27 -15.30
C LEU A 71 -11.86 7.13 -14.05
N ASP A 72 -10.89 8.04 -14.13
CA ASP A 72 -10.43 8.85 -13.01
C ASP A 72 -11.59 9.54 -12.29
N TYR A 73 -11.52 9.56 -10.96
CA TYR A 73 -12.51 10.17 -10.06
C TYR A 73 -13.97 9.72 -10.27
N ALA A 74 -14.25 8.67 -11.05
CA ALA A 74 -15.60 8.28 -11.45
C ALA A 74 -16.57 8.13 -10.26
N PHE A 75 -16.08 7.66 -9.11
CA PHE A 75 -16.84 7.53 -7.86
C PHE A 75 -16.13 8.18 -6.66
N ASN A 76 -15.29 9.19 -6.90
CA ASN A 76 -14.64 9.93 -5.80
C ASN A 76 -15.69 10.58 -4.91
N LYS A 77 -15.53 10.54 -3.58
CA LYS A 77 -16.42 11.23 -2.61
C LYS A 77 -17.91 10.85 -2.70
N CYS A 78 -18.23 9.58 -3.00
CA CYS A 78 -19.62 9.10 -3.13
C CYS A 78 -20.21 8.51 -1.83
N GLY A 79 -19.39 8.04 -0.90
CA GLY A 79 -19.89 7.35 0.30
C GLY A 79 -20.35 5.90 0.02
N ILE A 80 -19.81 5.27 -1.02
CA ILE A 80 -20.12 3.89 -1.39
C ILE A 80 -19.69 2.95 -0.27
N THR A 81 -20.60 2.06 0.11
CA THR A 81 -20.40 0.99 1.10
C THR A 81 -20.55 -0.40 0.48
N ASN A 82 -21.30 -0.49 -0.62
CA ASN A 82 -21.65 -1.75 -1.27
C ASN A 82 -21.46 -1.66 -2.78
N LEU A 83 -20.37 -2.27 -3.27
CA LEU A 83 -20.13 -2.52 -4.68
C LEU A 83 -19.36 -3.84 -4.75
N ASN A 84 -19.85 -4.78 -5.58
CA ASN A 84 -19.31 -6.12 -5.69
C ASN A 84 -18.62 -6.33 -7.04
N PHE A 85 -17.34 -6.71 -7.02
CA PHE A 85 -16.55 -7.02 -8.22
C PHE A 85 -16.49 -8.53 -8.54
N ASN A 86 -17.12 -9.41 -7.76
CA ASN A 86 -16.98 -10.87 -7.92
C ASN A 86 -17.31 -11.38 -9.32
N ASN A 87 -18.26 -10.77 -10.04
CA ASN A 87 -18.63 -11.20 -11.39
C ASN A 87 -17.99 -10.33 -12.49
N ILE A 88 -17.07 -9.45 -12.12
CA ILE A 88 -16.44 -8.48 -13.02
C ILE A 88 -15.09 -9.00 -13.50
N THR A 89 -15.09 -9.70 -14.63
CA THR A 89 -13.90 -10.37 -15.18
C THR A 89 -13.23 -9.60 -16.33
N ASN A 90 -13.93 -8.63 -16.93
CA ASN A 90 -13.44 -7.85 -18.07
C ASN A 90 -12.72 -6.56 -17.68
N LEU A 91 -12.83 -6.14 -16.42
CA LEU A 91 -12.24 -4.89 -15.91
C LEU A 91 -10.72 -4.94 -16.00
N PHE A 92 -10.14 -4.10 -16.85
CA PHE A 92 -8.70 -3.98 -17.02
C PHE A 92 -8.15 -2.63 -16.56
N LYS A 93 -9.02 -1.64 -16.25
CA LYS A 93 -8.60 -0.33 -15.74
C LYS A 93 -9.57 0.23 -14.69
N ILE A 94 -8.98 0.69 -13.59
CA ILE A 94 -9.61 1.60 -12.62
C ILE A 94 -8.70 2.83 -12.55
N GLY A 95 -9.23 4.00 -12.93
CA GLY A 95 -8.48 5.24 -13.06
C GLY A 95 -8.14 5.88 -11.72
N GLU A 96 -7.24 6.87 -11.76
CA GLU A 96 -6.74 7.59 -10.59
C GLU A 96 -7.89 8.09 -9.72
N SER A 97 -7.78 7.89 -8.40
CA SER A 97 -8.80 8.35 -7.43
C SER A 97 -10.23 7.88 -7.69
N ALA A 98 -10.47 6.88 -8.57
CA ALA A 98 -11.82 6.51 -9.00
C ALA A 98 -12.74 6.14 -7.83
N PHE A 99 -12.20 5.60 -6.74
CA PHE A 99 -12.95 5.22 -5.54
C PHE A 99 -12.40 5.88 -4.26
N ALA A 100 -11.67 6.99 -4.38
CA ALA A 100 -11.15 7.73 -3.24
C ALA A 100 -12.29 8.32 -2.39
N ASN A 101 -12.08 8.47 -1.08
CA ASN A 101 -13.02 9.09 -0.14
C ASN A 101 -14.39 8.40 -0.12
N ASN A 102 -14.40 7.07 0.00
CA ASN A 102 -15.61 6.26 0.12
C ASN A 102 -15.64 5.53 1.48
N LYS A 103 -16.49 4.50 1.61
CA LYS A 103 -16.71 3.75 2.85
C LYS A 103 -16.67 2.25 2.60
N PHE A 104 -15.83 1.81 1.67
CA PHE A 104 -15.63 0.39 1.40
C PHE A 104 -15.09 -0.29 2.65
N LYS A 105 -15.76 -1.35 3.14
CA LYS A 105 -15.25 -2.18 4.25
C LYS A 105 -14.54 -3.45 3.78
N ARG A 106 -14.99 -3.97 2.63
CA ARG A 106 -14.44 -5.16 1.98
C ARG A 106 -14.27 -4.85 0.50
N LEU A 107 -13.08 -5.10 -0.01
CA LEU A 107 -12.75 -4.96 -1.42
C LEU A 107 -12.17 -6.28 -1.92
N ASP A 108 -12.88 -6.94 -2.82
CA ASP A 108 -12.46 -8.21 -3.42
C ASP A 108 -12.37 -8.05 -4.93
N LEU A 109 -11.15 -7.83 -5.43
CA LEU A 109 -10.82 -7.69 -6.85
C LEU A 109 -10.25 -9.00 -7.43
N SER A 110 -10.32 -10.12 -6.70
CA SER A 110 -9.67 -11.39 -7.09
C SER A 110 -10.07 -11.89 -8.48
N ASN A 111 -11.31 -11.64 -8.90
CA ASN A 111 -11.83 -12.04 -10.22
C ASN A 111 -11.53 -11.03 -11.35
N CYS A 112 -10.97 -9.85 -11.04
CA CYS A 112 -10.58 -8.85 -12.03
C CYS A 112 -9.22 -9.18 -12.65
N THR A 113 -9.06 -10.37 -13.23
CA THR A 113 -7.76 -10.94 -13.67
C THR A 113 -7.14 -10.25 -14.90
N LYS A 114 -7.89 -9.35 -15.57
CA LYS A 114 -7.36 -8.46 -16.61
C LYS A 114 -6.73 -7.19 -16.04
N LEU A 115 -6.99 -6.84 -14.78
CA LEU A 115 -6.42 -5.67 -14.12
C LEU A 115 -4.91 -5.90 -13.89
N LYS A 116 -4.10 -4.97 -14.36
CA LYS A 116 -2.63 -5.02 -14.26
C LYS A 116 -2.06 -4.01 -13.27
N THR A 117 -2.76 -2.92 -13.03
CA THR A 117 -2.32 -1.83 -12.17
C THR A 117 -3.50 -1.38 -11.31
N ILE A 118 -3.23 -1.15 -10.03
CA ILE A 118 -4.06 -0.26 -9.21
C ILE A 118 -3.41 1.12 -9.34
N GLU A 119 -4.09 2.08 -9.96
CA GLU A 119 -3.54 3.43 -10.17
C GLU A 119 -3.43 4.22 -8.86
N ASP A 120 -2.87 5.42 -8.94
CA ASP A 120 -2.64 6.26 -7.77
C ASP A 120 -3.96 6.68 -7.11
N ASN A 121 -3.97 6.72 -5.77
CA ASN A 121 -5.07 7.16 -4.92
C ASN A 121 -6.40 6.40 -5.11
N VAL A 122 -6.46 5.29 -5.88
CA VAL A 122 -7.74 4.68 -6.31
C VAL A 122 -8.69 4.40 -5.15
N PHE A 123 -8.19 3.89 -4.01
CA PHE A 123 -8.95 3.61 -2.81
C PHE A 123 -8.45 4.41 -1.59
N PHE A 124 -7.82 5.56 -1.81
CA PHE A 124 -7.41 6.49 -0.75
C PHE A 124 -8.59 6.86 0.16
N ASN A 125 -8.36 6.94 1.47
CA ASN A 125 -9.33 7.36 2.48
C ASN A 125 -10.66 6.59 2.39
N ASN A 126 -10.60 5.33 2.82
CA ASN A 126 -11.73 4.42 2.86
C ASN A 126 -11.81 3.74 4.23
N GLU A 127 -12.62 2.68 4.36
CA GLU A 127 -12.74 1.91 5.61
C GLU A 127 -12.34 0.44 5.40
N ILE A 128 -11.45 0.14 4.43
CA ILE A 128 -11.21 -1.23 3.97
C ILE A 128 -10.52 -2.00 5.08
N ILE A 129 -11.13 -3.10 5.50
CA ILE A 129 -10.58 -4.06 6.48
C ILE A 129 -10.06 -5.30 5.74
N ILE A 130 -10.80 -5.75 4.72
CA ILE A 130 -10.47 -6.93 3.93
C ILE A 130 -10.17 -6.51 2.50
N LEU A 131 -8.92 -6.70 2.07
CA LEU A 131 -8.47 -6.47 0.71
C LEU A 131 -8.07 -7.80 0.05
N LYS A 132 -8.59 -8.07 -1.14
CA LYS A 132 -8.10 -9.14 -2.02
C LYS A 132 -7.81 -8.57 -3.40
N LEU A 133 -6.59 -8.76 -3.87
CA LEU A 133 -6.15 -8.35 -5.21
C LEU A 133 -6.00 -9.57 -6.13
N PRO A 134 -6.16 -9.40 -7.46
CA PRO A 134 -5.97 -10.49 -8.39
C PRO A 134 -4.48 -10.79 -8.61
N TYR A 135 -4.15 -12.04 -8.95
CA TYR A 135 -2.78 -12.48 -9.22
C TYR A 135 -2.10 -11.73 -10.39
N SER A 136 -2.90 -11.05 -11.20
CA SER A 136 -2.48 -10.34 -12.41
C SER A 136 -1.89 -8.95 -12.16
N ILE A 137 -2.01 -8.40 -10.95
CA ILE A 137 -1.46 -7.09 -10.61
C ILE A 137 0.07 -7.11 -10.72
N LEU A 138 0.60 -6.11 -11.42
CA LEU A 138 2.03 -5.86 -11.62
C LEU A 138 2.53 -4.70 -10.75
N LYS A 139 1.68 -3.69 -10.54
CA LYS A 139 2.00 -2.46 -9.80
C LYS A 139 0.80 -2.00 -8.96
N ILE A 140 1.08 -1.49 -7.76
CA ILE A 140 0.16 -0.67 -6.97
C ILE A 140 0.72 0.75 -6.95
N GLY A 141 -0.08 1.72 -7.39
CA GLY A 141 0.26 3.13 -7.49
C GLY A 141 0.26 3.86 -6.15
N ASP A 142 0.75 5.08 -6.16
CA ASP A 142 1.03 5.84 -4.94
C ASP A 142 -0.26 6.14 -4.18
N SER A 143 -0.21 6.04 -2.84
CA SER A 143 -1.34 6.31 -1.94
C SER A 143 -2.61 5.50 -2.24
N ALA A 144 -2.53 4.41 -3.03
CA ALA A 144 -3.71 3.70 -3.53
C ALA A 144 -4.61 3.13 -2.43
N PHE A 145 -4.06 2.78 -1.27
CA PHE A 145 -4.77 2.26 -0.09
C PHE A 145 -4.41 3.03 1.20
N GLU A 146 -3.88 4.25 1.06
CA GLU A 146 -3.58 5.13 2.21
C GLU A 146 -4.88 5.48 2.95
N GLU A 147 -4.81 5.67 4.28
CA GLU A 147 -5.94 6.02 5.13
C GLU A 147 -7.07 4.96 5.07
N ASN A 148 -6.73 3.72 5.42
CA ASN A 148 -7.68 2.59 5.47
C ASN A 148 -7.58 1.87 6.82
N LYS A 149 -8.21 0.69 6.96
CA LYS A 149 -8.29 -0.07 8.22
C LYS A 149 -7.85 -1.52 8.04
N ILE A 150 -6.93 -1.77 7.11
CA ILE A 150 -6.51 -3.13 6.74
C ILE A 150 -5.73 -3.71 7.93
N GLU A 151 -6.19 -4.82 8.50
CA GLU A 151 -5.53 -5.46 9.65
C GLU A 151 -4.58 -6.59 9.25
N GLU A 152 -4.95 -7.37 8.24
CA GLU A 152 -4.13 -8.44 7.68
C GLU A 152 -4.02 -8.24 6.17
N LEU A 153 -2.79 -8.09 5.69
CA LEU A 153 -2.49 -7.89 4.28
C LEU A 153 -1.69 -9.08 3.74
N ASP A 154 -2.38 -9.96 3.01
CA ASP A 154 -1.78 -11.11 2.34
C ASP A 154 -1.72 -10.88 0.82
N LEU A 155 -0.54 -10.49 0.33
CA LEU A 155 -0.25 -10.31 -1.10
C LEU A 155 0.50 -11.50 -1.69
N SER A 156 0.60 -12.65 -1.00
CA SER A 156 1.33 -13.82 -1.48
C SER A 156 0.78 -14.38 -2.80
N ASN A 157 -0.54 -14.27 -3.01
CA ASN A 157 -1.19 -14.67 -4.26
C ASN A 157 -0.95 -13.69 -5.43
N CYS A 158 -0.42 -12.50 -5.15
CA CYS A 158 -0.07 -11.50 -6.17
C CYS A 158 1.29 -11.82 -6.81
N ILE A 159 1.45 -13.03 -7.35
CA ILE A 159 2.72 -13.59 -7.83
C ILE A 159 3.42 -12.78 -8.94
N ASN A 160 2.72 -11.83 -9.56
CA ASN A 160 3.27 -10.94 -10.60
C ASN A 160 3.55 -9.52 -10.10
N LEU A 161 3.27 -9.22 -8.82
CA LEU A 161 3.41 -7.88 -8.25
C LEU A 161 4.90 -7.56 -8.10
N LYS A 162 5.35 -6.53 -8.81
CA LYS A 162 6.75 -6.10 -8.84
C LYS A 162 6.99 -4.82 -8.05
N LEU A 163 6.00 -3.92 -8.03
CA LEU A 163 6.16 -2.56 -7.54
C LEU A 163 5.01 -2.19 -6.60
N ILE A 164 5.37 -1.78 -5.39
CA ILE A 164 4.49 -1.07 -4.45
C ILE A 164 4.98 0.38 -4.47
N GLY A 165 4.10 1.32 -4.85
CA GLY A 165 4.38 2.76 -4.89
C GLY A 165 4.58 3.40 -3.51
N ASP A 166 4.69 4.71 -3.50
CA ASP A 166 4.91 5.50 -2.29
C ASP A 166 3.61 5.59 -1.49
N ARG A 167 3.71 5.55 -0.16
CA ARG A 167 2.58 5.70 0.79
C ARG A 167 1.40 4.74 0.57
N VAL A 168 1.56 3.67 -0.19
CA VAL A 168 0.43 2.80 -0.62
C VAL A 168 -0.46 2.35 0.52
N PHE A 169 0.10 1.95 1.65
CA PHE A 169 -0.60 1.51 2.86
C PHE A 169 -0.29 2.40 4.07
N LEU A 170 0.08 3.67 3.83
CA LEU A 170 0.28 4.64 4.91
C LEU A 170 -1.00 4.79 5.75
N ASN A 171 -0.84 4.89 7.06
CA ASN A 171 -1.93 5.06 8.03
C ASN A 171 -3.03 3.99 7.88
N ASN A 172 -2.63 2.75 8.16
CA ASN A 172 -3.51 1.58 8.19
C ASN A 172 -3.38 0.88 9.55
N GLU A 173 -3.96 -0.32 9.67
CA GLU A 173 -3.99 -1.09 10.91
C GLU A 173 -3.23 -2.42 10.79
N ILE A 174 -2.30 -2.51 9.83
CA ILE A 174 -1.72 -3.79 9.40
C ILE A 174 -0.88 -4.37 10.53
N LYS A 175 -1.26 -5.56 11.01
CA LYS A 175 -0.53 -6.35 12.01
C LYS A 175 0.28 -7.47 11.37
N LYS A 176 -0.24 -8.02 10.27
CA LYS A 176 0.37 -9.13 9.52
C LYS A 176 0.51 -8.74 8.05
N LEU A 177 1.74 -8.79 7.56
CA LEU A 177 2.09 -8.50 6.18
C LEU A 177 2.73 -9.74 5.55
N LYS A 178 2.23 -10.15 4.38
CA LYS A 178 2.91 -11.11 3.50
C LYS A 178 3.07 -10.51 2.12
N LEU A 179 4.31 -10.44 1.65
CA LEU A 179 4.66 -9.99 0.31
C LEU A 179 5.03 -11.17 -0.59
N PRO A 180 4.78 -11.09 -1.92
CA PRO A 180 5.20 -12.12 -2.86
C PRO A 180 6.69 -12.01 -3.21
N GLU A 181 7.30 -13.11 -3.65
CA GLU A 181 8.72 -13.18 -4.04
C GLU A 181 9.10 -12.28 -5.23
N SER A 182 8.09 -11.89 -6.02
CA SER A 182 8.22 -11.08 -7.24
C SER A 182 8.52 -9.60 -6.98
N ILE A 183 8.44 -9.13 -5.73
CA ILE A 183 8.66 -7.73 -5.38
C ILE A 183 10.08 -7.29 -5.70
N LEU A 184 10.19 -6.18 -6.44
CA LEU A 184 11.45 -5.54 -6.83
C LEU A 184 11.68 -4.23 -6.09
N LYS A 185 10.60 -3.48 -5.81
CA LYS A 185 10.65 -2.18 -5.15
C LYS A 185 9.43 -1.98 -4.25
N ILE A 186 9.69 -1.40 -3.08
CA ILE A 186 8.70 -0.83 -2.17
C ILE A 186 9.01 0.67 -2.09
N GLY A 187 8.01 1.51 -2.39
CA GLY A 187 8.12 2.96 -2.39
C GLY A 187 8.19 3.54 -0.99
N ASP A 188 8.53 4.81 -0.92
CA ASP A 188 8.82 5.49 0.34
C ASP A 188 7.55 5.59 1.19
N SER A 189 7.69 5.42 2.51
CA SER A 189 6.58 5.42 3.46
C SER A 189 5.44 4.42 3.16
N ALA A 190 5.66 3.40 2.32
CA ALA A 190 4.58 2.53 1.85
C ALA A 190 3.82 1.79 2.97
N PHE A 191 4.45 1.51 4.10
CA PHE A 191 3.86 0.84 5.26
C PHE A 191 4.05 1.65 6.55
N LYS A 192 4.26 2.97 6.42
CA LYS A 192 4.40 3.86 7.57
C LYS A 192 3.07 3.95 8.34
N ASP A 193 3.15 4.19 9.65
CA ASP A 193 1.99 4.37 10.55
C ASP A 193 1.06 3.14 10.48
N ASN A 194 1.58 1.98 10.90
CA ASN A 194 0.88 0.71 10.95
C ASN A 194 1.16 -0.01 12.29
N LYS A 195 0.77 -1.28 12.42
CA LYS A 195 0.90 -2.07 13.66
C LYS A 195 1.64 -3.38 13.45
N ILE A 196 2.58 -3.43 12.50
CA ILE A 196 3.27 -4.67 12.12
C ILE A 196 4.16 -5.11 13.28
N GLU A 197 3.93 -6.30 13.84
CA GLU A 197 4.70 -6.81 14.98
C GLU A 197 5.88 -7.70 14.57
N GLU A 198 5.69 -8.52 13.53
CA GLU A 198 6.71 -9.39 12.96
C GLU A 198 6.78 -9.12 11.46
N LEU A 199 7.97 -8.75 10.98
CA LEU A 199 8.22 -8.48 9.58
C LEU A 199 9.22 -9.48 9.00
N ASP A 200 8.72 -10.36 8.14
CA ASP A 200 9.53 -11.34 7.41
C ASP A 200 9.56 -11.01 5.91
N LEU A 201 10.65 -10.41 5.47
CA LEU A 201 10.93 -10.10 4.06
C LEU A 201 11.89 -11.11 3.43
N SER A 202 12.22 -12.22 4.09
CA SER A 202 13.22 -13.18 3.59
C SER A 202 12.88 -13.78 2.23
N ASN A 203 11.59 -13.96 1.94
CA ASN A 203 11.09 -14.44 0.64
C ASN A 203 11.20 -13.39 -0.48
N CYS A 204 11.42 -12.12 -0.19
CA CYS A 204 11.55 -11.05 -1.18
C CYS A 204 12.95 -11.04 -1.82
N ILE A 205 13.37 -12.16 -2.40
CA ILE A 205 14.75 -12.42 -2.86
C ILE A 205 15.26 -11.49 -3.97
N ASN A 206 14.38 -10.69 -4.57
CA ASN A 206 14.72 -9.72 -5.61
C ASN A 206 14.70 -8.26 -5.11
N LEU A 207 14.28 -8.03 -3.87
CA LEU A 207 14.21 -6.70 -3.27
C LEU A 207 15.60 -6.25 -2.85
N LYS A 208 16.09 -5.17 -3.45
CA LYS A 208 17.45 -4.66 -3.22
C LYS A 208 17.52 -3.46 -2.28
N LEU A 209 16.41 -2.77 -2.10
CA LEU A 209 16.32 -1.52 -1.36
C LEU A 209 15.07 -1.52 -0.49
N ILE A 210 15.21 -1.19 0.79
CA ILE A 210 14.11 -0.64 1.59
C ILE A 210 14.22 0.87 1.45
N GLY A 211 13.19 1.51 0.89
CA GLY A 211 13.13 2.97 0.70
C GLY A 211 13.03 3.74 2.02
N ASP A 212 12.80 5.04 1.90
CA ASP A 212 12.81 5.94 3.04
C ASP A 212 11.50 5.82 3.82
N SER A 213 11.60 5.77 5.15
CA SER A 213 10.49 5.69 6.09
C SER A 213 9.50 4.55 5.84
N VAL A 214 9.86 3.51 5.08
CA VAL A 214 8.91 2.47 4.60
C VAL A 214 8.12 1.85 5.74
N PHE A 215 8.77 1.53 6.86
CA PHE A 215 8.18 0.94 8.05
C PHE A 215 8.27 1.85 9.27
N LEU A 216 8.35 3.17 9.07
CA LEU A 216 8.35 4.15 10.14
C LEU A 216 7.07 4.02 10.99
N ASN A 217 7.19 4.17 12.31
CA ASN A 217 6.08 4.12 13.27
C ASN A 217 5.22 2.85 13.11
N ASN A 218 5.81 1.73 13.53
CA ASN A 218 5.20 0.41 13.56
C ASN A 218 5.51 -0.25 14.92
N GLU A 219 5.14 -1.52 15.08
CA GLU A 219 5.34 -2.28 16.33
C GLU A 219 6.37 -3.41 16.16
N ILE A 220 7.30 -3.28 15.20
CA ILE A 220 8.14 -4.40 14.76
C ILE A 220 9.09 -4.80 15.89
N LYS A 221 8.98 -6.04 16.34
CA LYS A 221 9.86 -6.68 17.34
C LYS A 221 10.84 -7.65 16.68
N LYS A 222 10.41 -8.31 15.60
CA LYS A 222 11.21 -9.28 14.84
C LYS A 222 11.30 -8.85 13.38
N LEU A 223 12.52 -8.68 12.91
CA LEU A 223 12.83 -8.27 11.55
C LEU A 223 13.69 -9.31 10.86
N LYS A 224 13.25 -9.77 9.68
CA LYS A 224 14.08 -10.50 8.72
C LYS A 224 14.07 -9.77 7.40
N LEU A 225 15.25 -9.48 6.87
CA LEU A 225 15.45 -8.81 5.59
C LEU A 225 15.70 -9.86 4.48
N PRO A 226 15.53 -9.48 3.20
CA PRO A 226 15.93 -10.35 2.11
C PRO A 226 17.47 -10.37 1.96
N VAL A 227 18.04 -11.53 1.64
CA VAL A 227 19.49 -11.71 1.41
C VAL A 227 20.05 -10.85 0.27
N SER A 228 19.17 -10.39 -0.62
CA SER A 228 19.47 -9.48 -1.73
C SER A 228 19.57 -8.01 -1.33
N ILE A 229 19.36 -7.65 -0.05
CA ILE A 229 19.34 -6.25 0.36
C ILE A 229 20.71 -5.60 0.18
N HIS A 230 20.74 -4.45 -0.48
CA HIS A 230 21.95 -3.64 -0.71
C HIS A 230 21.94 -2.36 0.13
N LYS A 231 20.74 -1.80 0.36
CA LYS A 231 20.56 -0.51 1.00
C LYS A 231 19.30 -0.46 1.86
N ILE A 232 19.39 0.21 3.00
CA ILE A 232 18.27 0.58 3.88
C ILE A 232 18.23 2.11 3.91
N GLY A 233 17.09 2.70 3.56
CA GLY A 233 16.89 4.15 3.42
C GLY A 233 16.70 4.90 4.74
N ASP A 234 16.53 6.21 4.61
CA ASP A 234 16.41 7.14 5.72
C ASP A 234 15.18 6.81 6.57
N PHE A 235 15.36 6.76 7.89
CA PHE A 235 14.28 6.48 8.86
C PHE A 235 13.44 5.21 8.58
N ALA A 236 13.96 4.27 7.77
CA ALA A 236 13.19 3.14 7.23
C ALA A 236 12.45 2.30 8.29
N PHE A 237 13.03 2.18 9.49
CA PHE A 237 12.50 1.47 10.65
C PHE A 237 12.48 2.36 11.91
N GLU A 238 12.41 3.69 11.76
CA GLU A 238 12.25 4.61 12.89
C GLU A 238 10.99 4.25 13.70
N GLU A 239 11.06 4.41 15.03
CA GLU A 239 9.90 4.33 15.93
C GLU A 239 9.21 2.96 15.86
N ASN A 240 10.00 1.91 16.09
CA ASN A 240 9.57 0.52 16.20
C ASN A 240 9.93 -0.06 17.58
N LYS A 241 9.80 -1.39 17.75
CA LYS A 241 10.07 -2.11 19.01
C LYS A 241 11.22 -3.12 18.86
N ILE A 242 12.19 -2.82 17.99
CA ILE A 242 13.31 -3.73 17.71
C ILE A 242 14.30 -3.68 18.88
N GLU A 243 14.42 -4.79 19.61
CA GLU A 243 15.41 -4.93 20.69
C GLU A 243 16.71 -5.61 20.20
N GLU A 244 16.58 -6.55 19.26
CA GLU A 244 17.72 -7.30 18.71
C GLU A 244 17.71 -7.17 17.18
N LEU A 245 18.82 -6.69 16.63
CA LEU A 245 18.99 -6.47 15.20
C LEU A 245 20.15 -7.33 14.67
N ASP A 246 19.83 -8.36 13.90
CA ASP A 246 20.85 -9.19 13.24
C ASP A 246 20.94 -8.87 11.74
N LEU A 247 22.06 -8.24 11.36
CA LEU A 247 22.45 -7.91 10.00
C LEU A 247 23.63 -8.74 9.49
N SER A 248 24.11 -9.75 10.24
CA SER A 248 25.31 -10.52 9.88
C SER A 248 25.16 -11.39 8.64
N ASN A 249 23.94 -11.76 8.28
CA ASN A 249 23.67 -12.64 7.15
C ASN A 249 23.48 -11.90 5.82
N TYR A 250 23.47 -10.55 5.82
CA TYR A 250 23.18 -9.75 4.63
C TYR A 250 24.47 -9.21 3.99
N THR A 251 25.25 -10.09 3.36
CA THR A 251 26.57 -9.78 2.78
C THR A 251 26.55 -8.72 1.66
N ASN A 252 25.39 -8.53 1.03
CA ASN A 252 25.17 -7.53 -0.01
C ASN A 252 24.88 -6.13 0.55
N LEU A 253 24.55 -6.01 1.85
CA LEU A 253 24.23 -4.73 2.48
C LEU A 253 25.48 -3.85 2.51
N LYS A 254 25.43 -2.70 1.83
CA LYS A 254 26.53 -1.75 1.74
C LYS A 254 26.24 -0.44 2.45
N LEU A 255 24.97 -0.06 2.52
CA LEU A 255 24.57 1.26 2.99
C LEU A 255 23.33 1.18 3.88
N ILE A 256 23.41 1.83 5.03
CA ILE A 256 22.28 2.14 5.89
C ILE A 256 22.29 3.65 6.05
N ASP A 257 21.27 4.31 5.50
CA ASP A 257 21.20 5.78 5.53
C ASP A 257 20.70 6.29 6.89
N GLU A 258 20.45 7.60 6.95
CA GLU A 258 20.36 8.37 8.17
C GLU A 258 19.21 7.90 9.04
N ASN A 259 19.54 7.69 10.32
CA ASN A 259 18.56 7.43 11.37
C ASN A 259 17.65 6.22 11.10
N ALA A 260 18.06 5.26 10.26
CA ALA A 260 17.21 4.16 9.81
C ALA A 260 16.53 3.36 10.93
N PHE A 261 17.14 3.28 12.12
CA PHE A 261 16.61 2.55 13.28
C PHE A 261 16.46 3.39 14.55
N ILE A 262 16.39 4.73 14.45
CA ILE A 262 16.21 5.56 15.66
C ILE A 262 14.89 5.25 16.37
N LYS A 263 14.82 5.60 17.67
CA LYS A 263 13.65 5.35 18.54
C LYS A 263 13.25 3.88 18.64
N ASN A 264 14.19 2.96 18.45
CA ASN A 264 14.03 1.54 18.77
C ASN A 264 14.70 1.22 20.13
N PRO A 265 14.13 0.31 20.94
CA PRO A 265 14.72 -0.11 22.21
C PRO A 265 15.89 -1.11 22.03
N LEU A 266 16.85 -0.78 21.17
CA LEU A 266 17.96 -1.66 20.77
C LEU A 266 18.85 -2.04 21.97
N GLN A 267 19.04 -3.34 22.18
CA GLN A 267 19.92 -3.92 23.20
C GLN A 267 21.08 -4.71 22.57
N LYS A 268 20.86 -5.31 21.40
CA LYS A 268 21.87 -6.10 20.69
C LYS A 268 21.84 -5.81 19.20
N ILE A 269 23.02 -5.65 18.62
CA ILE A 269 23.19 -5.50 17.19
C ILE A 269 24.28 -6.46 16.74
N LYS A 270 24.00 -7.26 15.72
CA LYS A 270 24.99 -8.09 15.06
C LYS A 270 25.15 -7.59 13.63
N ILE A 271 26.37 -7.22 13.24
CA ILE A 271 26.59 -6.52 11.96
C ILE A 271 27.88 -7.00 11.28
N LEU A 272 27.89 -6.98 9.94
CA LEU A 272 29.11 -7.18 9.16
C LEU A 272 29.98 -5.92 9.16
N GLY A 273 31.28 -6.10 9.00
CA GLY A 273 32.21 -4.99 8.91
C GLY A 273 32.16 -4.28 7.57
N GLY A 274 32.61 -3.01 7.56
CA GLY A 274 32.73 -2.20 6.36
C GLY A 274 31.41 -1.68 5.78
N ILE A 275 30.26 -1.98 6.39
CA ILE A 275 28.98 -1.36 6.03
C ILE A 275 29.08 0.16 6.25
N ASN A 276 28.68 0.96 5.27
CA ASN A 276 28.56 2.40 5.46
C ASN A 276 27.26 2.72 6.19
N VAL A 277 27.36 3.34 7.36
CA VAL A 277 26.20 3.74 8.15
C VAL A 277 26.28 5.24 8.38
N ILE A 278 25.26 5.95 7.92
CA ILE A 278 25.14 7.41 8.00
C ILE A 278 24.14 7.74 9.11
N TYR A 279 24.36 8.85 9.82
CA TYR A 279 23.38 9.36 10.78
C TYR A 279 23.49 10.89 10.93
N ASP A 280 22.39 11.52 11.35
CA ASP A 280 22.34 12.95 11.68
C ASP A 280 22.64 13.16 13.18
N SER A 281 23.57 14.07 13.45
CA SER A 281 23.92 14.56 14.80
C SER A 281 22.74 15.06 15.64
N TYR A 282 21.63 15.47 15.02
CA TYR A 282 20.43 15.94 15.71
C TYR A 282 19.87 14.90 16.70
N PHE A 283 19.99 13.61 16.38
CA PHE A 283 19.55 12.50 17.23
C PHE A 283 20.70 11.74 17.88
N SER A 284 21.84 12.40 18.15
CA SER A 284 23.05 11.77 18.73
C SER A 284 22.82 11.04 20.07
N ASN A 285 21.75 11.36 20.81
CA ASN A 285 21.43 10.69 22.06
C ASN A 285 20.69 9.35 21.89
N ASP A 286 20.18 9.05 20.71
CA ASP A 286 19.48 7.81 20.40
C ASP A 286 20.41 6.58 20.44
N LEU A 287 19.86 5.41 20.80
CA LEU A 287 20.64 4.17 20.91
C LEU A 287 21.27 3.75 19.57
N TRP A 288 20.54 3.92 18.46
CA TRP A 288 21.05 3.63 17.12
C TRP A 288 22.23 4.54 16.80
N ASN A 289 22.08 5.86 16.97
CA ASN A 289 23.15 6.80 16.60
C ASN A 289 24.39 6.66 17.49
N LYS A 290 24.23 6.37 18.79
CA LYS A 290 25.35 5.99 19.67
C LYS A 290 26.05 4.73 19.21
N PHE A 291 25.32 3.75 18.68
CA PHE A 291 25.92 2.57 18.07
C PHE A 291 26.71 2.93 16.82
N VAL A 292 26.14 3.75 15.93
CA VAL A 292 26.79 4.16 14.69
C VAL A 292 28.11 4.89 14.97
N ASP A 293 28.13 5.80 15.95
CA ASP A 293 29.37 6.44 16.41
C ASP A 293 30.41 5.42 16.88
N PHE A 294 30.01 4.52 17.77
CA PHE A 294 30.89 3.50 18.31
C PHE A 294 31.43 2.58 17.19
N TYR A 295 30.57 2.13 16.29
CA TYR A 295 30.92 1.30 15.15
C TYR A 295 31.91 2.00 14.21
N ASN A 296 31.66 3.28 13.90
CA ASN A 296 32.51 4.09 13.02
C ASN A 296 33.88 4.36 13.63
N ILE A 297 33.96 4.77 14.90
CA ILE A 297 35.23 5.05 15.60
C ILE A 297 36.07 3.78 15.78
N ASN A 298 35.43 2.62 15.94
CA ASN A 298 36.12 1.33 16.06
C ASN A 298 36.50 0.69 14.71
N GLY A 299 36.43 1.45 13.62
CA GLY A 299 36.88 1.00 12.29
C GLY A 299 35.90 0.08 11.59
N LYS A 300 34.59 0.21 11.87
CA LYS A 300 33.50 -0.54 11.21
C LYS A 300 33.73 -2.05 11.23
N LYS A 301 34.06 -2.60 12.41
CA LYS A 301 34.36 -4.03 12.58
C LYS A 301 33.11 -4.90 12.52
N ALA A 302 33.21 -6.08 11.93
CA ALA A 302 32.17 -7.08 12.11
C ALA A 302 32.13 -7.53 13.58
N GLY A 303 30.95 -7.86 14.10
CA GLY A 303 30.86 -8.42 15.44
C GLY A 303 29.46 -8.41 16.03
N ASP A 304 29.41 -8.93 17.25
CA ASP A 304 28.25 -8.89 18.12
C ASP A 304 28.41 -7.70 19.06
N TYR A 305 27.46 -6.79 19.04
CA TYR A 305 27.45 -5.57 19.86
C TYR A 305 26.33 -5.68 20.88
N LYS A 306 26.66 -5.35 22.13
CA LYS A 306 25.70 -5.34 23.24
C LYS A 306 25.72 -4.00 23.97
N LEU A 307 24.54 -3.55 24.36
CA LEU A 307 24.38 -2.39 25.23
C LEU A 307 24.55 -2.81 26.69
N ILE A 308 25.60 -2.35 27.36
CA ILE A 308 25.91 -2.63 28.77
C ILE A 308 26.08 -1.29 29.48
N ASN A 309 25.31 -1.04 30.55
CA ASN A 309 25.32 0.22 31.29
C ASN A 309 25.15 1.46 30.38
N ASN A 310 24.22 1.39 29.41
CA ASN A 310 23.95 2.42 28.39
C ASN A 310 25.12 2.75 27.45
N GLN A 311 26.11 1.86 27.33
CA GLN A 311 27.23 1.99 26.39
C GLN A 311 27.37 0.76 25.51
N TRP A 312 27.66 0.97 24.23
CA TRP A 312 27.89 -0.12 23.28
C TRP A 312 29.27 -0.74 23.50
N GLN A 313 29.32 -2.07 23.50
CA GLN A 313 30.53 -2.87 23.60
C GLN A 313 30.52 -3.96 22.52
N ILE A 314 31.70 -4.26 21.97
CA ILE A 314 31.91 -5.44 21.14
C ILE A 314 32.16 -6.62 22.09
N VAL A 315 31.40 -7.70 21.93
CA VAL A 315 31.49 -8.92 22.75
C VAL A 315 31.90 -10.14 21.96
#